data_AF-I3SI38-F1
#
_entry.id   AF-I3SI38-F1
#
_cell.length_a   1.000
_cell.length_b   1.000
_cell.length_c   1.000
_cell.angle_alpha   90.00
_cell.angle_beta   90.00
_cell.angle_gamma   90.00
#
_symmetry.space_group_name_H-M   'P 1'
#
loop_
_entity.id
_entity.type
_entity.pdbx_description
1 polymer ?
#
loop_
_entity_poly.entity_id
_entity_poly.type
_entity_poly.pdbx_seq_one_letter_code
_entity_poly.pdbx_strand_id
1 'polypeptide(L)'
;MTPSDLVARAHAHNLQVHPYTYRNENKFLHFNFSQDPYKEYDYWINKMGIDGLFTDFTGSLHNFQEWTTPNRQDDKTASELLHKIAVLASAHE
;
A
#
# COMPACT_ATOMS: atom_id res chain seq x y z
N MET A 1 -10.25 -13.25 -12.80
CA MET A 1 -9.17 -13.38 -13.80
C MET A 1 -7.85 -13.40 -13.06
N THR A 2 -6.94 -14.28 -13.43
CA THR A 2 -5.59 -14.33 -12.84
C THR A 2 -4.70 -13.29 -13.54
N PRO A 3 -3.90 -12.50 -12.82
CA PRO A 3 -2.94 -11.58 -13.44
C PRO A 3 -1.94 -12.35 -14.31
N SER A 4 -1.43 -11.69 -15.36
CA SER A 4 -0.33 -12.22 -16.15
C SER A 4 1.00 -12.10 -15.40
N ASP A 5 1.99 -12.88 -15.83
CA ASP A 5 3.38 -12.84 -15.37
C ASP A 5 4.18 -11.67 -15.97
N LEU A 6 3.52 -10.68 -16.57
CA LEU A 6 4.16 -9.59 -17.30
C LEU A 6 5.14 -8.80 -16.43
N VAL A 7 4.75 -8.47 -15.19
CA VAL A 7 5.59 -7.69 -14.26
C VAL A 7 6.88 -8.45 -13.95
N ALA A 8 6.75 -9.74 -13.58
CA ALA A 8 7.91 -10.59 -13.29
C ALA A 8 8.85 -10.73 -14.50
N ARG A 9 8.30 -10.87 -15.71
CA ARG A 9 9.13 -10.94 -16.94
C ARG A 9 9.82 -9.61 -17.24
N ALA A 10 9.16 -8.48 -17.03
CA ALA A 10 9.77 -7.16 -17.22
C ALA A 10 10.95 -6.97 -16.27
N HIS A 11 10.76 -7.30 -14.99
CA HIS A 11 11.82 -7.24 -13.98
C HIS A 11 12.99 -8.18 -14.28
N ALA A 12 12.74 -9.38 -14.81
CA ALA A 12 13.80 -10.30 -15.26
C ALA A 12 14.69 -9.69 -16.36
N HIS A 13 14.21 -8.68 -17.07
CA HIS A 13 14.95 -7.91 -18.07
C HIS A 13 15.41 -6.54 -17.58
N ASN A 14 15.37 -6.28 -16.25
CA ASN A 14 15.67 -4.98 -15.64
C ASN A 14 14.81 -3.83 -16.18
N LEU A 15 13.57 -4.12 -16.59
CA LEU A 15 12.62 -3.12 -17.05
C LEU A 15 11.67 -2.74 -15.91
N GLN A 16 11.42 -1.44 -15.75
CA GLN A 16 10.43 -0.93 -14.81
C GLN A 16 9.04 -0.90 -15.44
N VAL A 17 8.02 -1.18 -14.65
CA VAL A 17 6.62 -1.24 -15.08
C VAL A 17 5.82 -0.11 -14.44
N HIS A 18 5.29 0.78 -15.30
CA HIS A 18 4.46 1.93 -14.89
C HIS A 18 3.12 1.93 -15.65
N PRO A 19 2.07 1.26 -15.14
CA PRO A 19 0.79 1.17 -15.84
C PRO A 19 0.02 2.50 -15.84
N TYR A 20 -0.75 2.72 -16.90
CA TYR A 20 -1.68 3.85 -17.05
C TYR A 20 -3.10 3.34 -17.39
N THR A 21 -4.20 3.95 -16.95
CA THR A 21 -4.36 5.06 -15.99
C THR A 21 -5.26 4.61 -14.85
N TYR A 22 -4.80 4.75 -13.60
CA TYR A 22 -5.61 4.46 -12.43
C TYR A 22 -6.58 5.60 -12.15
N ARG A 23 -7.82 5.24 -11.81
CA ARG A 23 -8.95 6.15 -11.66
C ARG A 23 -9.71 5.84 -10.38
N ASN A 24 -10.17 6.86 -9.68
CA ASN A 24 -10.84 6.68 -8.39
C ASN A 24 -12.37 6.77 -8.48
N GLU A 25 -12.95 6.97 -9.67
CA GLU A 25 -14.40 7.04 -9.82
C GLU A 25 -15.02 5.64 -9.86
N ASN A 26 -16.11 5.43 -9.10
CA ASN A 26 -16.76 4.12 -8.94
C ASN A 26 -17.07 3.38 -10.26
N LYS A 27 -17.37 4.11 -11.33
CA LYS A 27 -17.68 3.51 -12.65
C LYS A 27 -16.48 2.85 -13.32
N PHE A 28 -15.26 3.22 -12.94
CA PHE A 28 -14.01 2.69 -13.49
C PHE A 28 -13.32 1.72 -12.54
N LEU A 29 -13.73 1.66 -11.28
CA LEU A 29 -13.17 0.73 -10.31
C LEU A 29 -13.67 -0.68 -10.54
N HIS A 30 -12.74 -1.63 -10.53
CA HIS A 30 -13.08 -3.04 -10.65
C HIS A 30 -13.89 -3.53 -9.44
N PHE A 31 -14.95 -4.30 -9.71
CA PHE A 31 -15.79 -4.90 -8.66
C PHE A 31 -15.01 -5.81 -7.70
N ASN A 32 -13.91 -6.42 -8.16
CA ASN A 32 -13.03 -7.25 -7.33
C ASN A 32 -12.40 -6.49 -6.17
N PHE A 33 -12.28 -5.16 -6.27
CA PHE A 33 -11.78 -4.29 -5.22
C PHE A 33 -12.90 -3.65 -4.40
N SER A 34 -14.13 -4.16 -4.48
CA SER A 34 -15.29 -3.59 -3.79
C SER A 34 -15.55 -2.11 -4.11
N GLN A 35 -15.15 -1.65 -5.31
CA GLN A 35 -15.17 -0.24 -5.69
C GLN A 35 -14.33 0.66 -4.76
N ASP A 36 -13.25 0.11 -4.20
CA ASP A 36 -12.31 0.83 -3.35
C ASP A 36 -10.99 1.08 -4.12
N PRO A 37 -10.63 2.34 -4.42
CA PRO A 37 -9.38 2.64 -5.11
C PRO A 37 -8.14 2.27 -4.31
N TYR A 38 -8.21 2.29 -2.97
CA TYR A 38 -7.08 1.98 -2.11
C TYR A 38 -6.72 0.51 -2.13
N LYS A 39 -7.71 -0.38 -2.26
CA LYS A 39 -7.47 -1.82 -2.43
C LYS A 39 -6.83 -2.13 -3.77
N GLU A 40 -7.17 -1.37 -4.81
CA GLU A 40 -6.53 -1.51 -6.11
C GLU A 40 -5.06 -1.06 -6.03
N TYR A 41 -4.77 0.09 -5.40
CA TYR A 41 -3.39 0.53 -5.17
C TYR A 41 -2.57 -0.49 -4.37
N ASP A 42 -3.10 -1.01 -3.26
CA ASP A 42 -2.42 -2.03 -2.46
C ASP A 42 -2.11 -3.29 -3.28
N TYR A 43 -3.09 -3.75 -4.06
CA TYR A 43 -2.91 -4.93 -4.89
C TYR A 43 -1.80 -4.75 -5.92
N TRP A 44 -1.82 -3.66 -6.67
CA TRP A 44 -0.84 -3.49 -7.74
C TRP A 44 0.55 -3.12 -7.24
N ILE A 45 0.64 -2.22 -6.25
CA ILE A 45 1.93 -1.78 -5.70
C ILE A 45 2.54 -2.89 -4.83
N ASN A 46 1.78 -3.43 -3.86
CA ASN A 46 2.34 -4.33 -2.85
C ASN A 46 2.24 -5.82 -3.23
N LYS A 47 1.21 -6.26 -3.97
CA LYS A 47 1.08 -7.68 -4.37
C LYS A 47 1.72 -7.96 -5.72
N MET A 48 1.47 -7.12 -6.72
CA MET A 48 2.03 -7.31 -8.06
C MET A 48 3.43 -6.73 -8.20
N GLY A 49 3.80 -5.75 -7.37
CA GLY A 49 5.14 -5.16 -7.35
C GLY A 49 5.41 -4.21 -8.50
N ILE A 50 4.42 -3.43 -8.97
CA ILE A 50 4.70 -2.42 -9.99
C ILE A 50 5.61 -1.32 -9.45
N ASP A 51 6.47 -0.75 -10.30
CA ASP A 51 7.47 0.25 -9.90
C ASP A 51 6.86 1.64 -9.71
N GLY A 52 5.76 1.91 -10.40
CA GLY A 52 4.95 3.11 -10.22
C GLY A 52 3.69 3.05 -11.06
N LEU A 53 2.89 4.12 -11.04
CA LEU A 53 1.65 4.19 -11.80
C LEU A 53 1.32 5.61 -12.22
N PHE A 54 0.53 5.73 -13.28
CA PHE A 54 -0.06 6.99 -13.70
C PHE A 54 -1.52 7.06 -13.27
N THR A 55 -1.88 8.14 -12.56
CA THR A 55 -3.26 8.43 -12.14
C THR A 55 -3.57 9.91 -12.31
N ASP A 56 -4.81 10.21 -12.69
CA ASP A 56 -5.36 11.57 -12.69
C ASP A 56 -5.69 12.05 -11.26
N PHE A 57 -5.68 11.15 -10.27
CA PHE A 57 -6.09 11.39 -8.88
C PHE A 57 -4.92 11.26 -7.90
N THR A 58 -3.88 12.06 -8.14
CA THR A 58 -2.64 12.03 -7.35
C THR A 58 -2.86 12.24 -5.84
N GLY A 59 -3.85 13.04 -5.44
CA GLY A 59 -4.19 13.22 -4.02
C GLY A 59 -4.68 11.93 -3.33
N SER A 60 -5.41 11.07 -4.04
CA SER A 60 -5.84 9.78 -3.49
C SER A 60 -4.64 8.84 -3.32
N LEU A 61 -3.73 8.80 -4.30
CA LEU A 61 -2.50 8.02 -4.19
C LEU A 61 -1.59 8.53 -3.08
N HIS A 62 -1.50 9.86 -2.90
CA HIS A 62 -0.71 10.46 -1.83
C HIS A 62 -1.23 10.05 -0.44
N ASN A 63 -2.55 10.16 -0.21
CA ASN A 63 -3.16 9.72 1.05
C ASN A 63 -2.90 8.23 1.31
N PHE A 64 -3.01 7.39 0.27
CA PHE A 64 -2.69 5.97 0.37
C PHE A 64 -1.25 5.75 0.84
N GLN A 65 -0.29 6.45 0.24
CA GLN A 65 1.12 6.34 0.60
C GLN A 65 1.36 6.82 2.04
N GLU A 66 0.77 7.94 2.46
CA GLU A 66 0.90 8.42 3.84
C GLU A 66 0.35 7.42 4.86
N TRP A 67 -0.78 6.77 4.56
CA TRP A 67 -1.39 5.81 5.48
C TRP A 67 -0.70 4.44 5.50
N THR A 68 -0.01 4.06 4.42
CA THR A 68 0.60 2.73 4.28
C THR A 68 2.11 2.73 4.47
N THR A 69 2.77 3.89 4.40
CA THR A 69 4.21 3.99 4.65
C THR A 69 4.48 3.77 6.13
N PRO A 70 5.31 2.79 6.52
CA PRO A 70 5.66 2.59 7.91
C PRO A 70 6.40 3.82 8.44
N ASN A 71 5.78 4.54 9.35
CA ASN A 71 6.41 5.67 10.03
C ASN A 71 7.28 5.14 11.18
N ARG A 72 8.60 5.12 10.96
CA ARG A 72 9.59 4.67 11.94
C ARG A 72 9.54 5.46 13.26
N GLN A 73 9.00 6.67 13.26
CA GLN A 73 8.82 7.49 14.46
C GLN A 73 7.64 6.98 15.32
N ASP A 74 6.56 6.54 14.67
CA ASP A 74 5.38 6.00 15.33
C ASP A 74 5.68 4.63 15.96
N ASP A 75 6.49 3.81 15.29
CA ASP A 75 6.93 2.49 15.81
C ASP A 75 7.76 2.62 17.11
N LYS A 76 8.64 3.62 17.18
CA LYS A 76 9.40 3.93 18.40
C LYS A 76 8.46 4.37 19.52
N THR A 77 7.52 5.26 19.21
CA THR A 77 6.56 5.78 20.18
C THR A 77 5.65 4.67 20.72
N ALA A 78 5.18 3.76 19.85
CA ALA A 78 4.39 2.59 20.23
C ALA A 78 5.20 1.63 21.12
N SER A 79 6.46 1.36 20.77
CA SER A 79 7.34 0.50 21.58
C SER A 79 7.60 1.09 22.97
N GLU A 80 7.80 2.40 23.06
CA GLU A 80 7.94 3.11 24.34
C GLU A 80 6.67 3.06 25.19
N LEU A 81 5.49 3.21 24.57
CA LEU A 81 4.20 3.08 25.26
C LEU A 81 3.98 1.65 25.77
N LEU A 82 4.24 0.64 24.95
CA LEU A 82 4.14 -0.76 25.35
C LEU A 82 5.09 -1.10 26.50
N HIS A 83 6.32 -0.56 26.45
CA HIS A 83 7.28 -0.72 27.54
C HIS A 83 6.76 -0.09 28.85
N LYS A 84 6.21 1.12 28.81
CA LYS A 84 5.60 1.76 29.99
C LYS A 84 4.43 0.94 30.55
N ILE A 85 3.57 0.40 29.70
CA ILE A 85 2.45 -0.44 30.12
C ILE A 85 2.95 -1.71 30.80
N ALA A 86 3.96 -2.38 30.23
CA ALA A 86 4.55 -3.57 30.82
C ALA A 86 5.15 -3.28 32.21
N VAL A 87 5.87 -2.17 32.36
CA VAL A 87 6.42 -1.71 33.64
C VAL A 87 5.32 -1.49 34.67
N LEU A 88 4.22 -0.82 34.30
CA LEU A 88 3.08 -0.58 35.19
C LEU A 88 2.36 -1.87 35.60
N ALA A 89 2.20 -2.82 34.68
CA ALA A 89 1.60 -4.12 34.98
C ALA A 89 2.45 -4.93 35.96
N SER A 90 3.77 -4.95 35.78
CA SER A 90 4.71 -5.66 36.67
C SER A 90 4.88 -5.04 38.06
N ALA A 91 4.47 -3.78 38.24
CA ALA A 91 4.52 -3.11 39.55
C ALA A 91 3.33 -3.49 40.46
N HIS A 92 2.35 -4.22 39.92
CA HIS A 92 1.15 -4.68 40.63
C HIS A 92 1.11 -6.20 40.88
N GLU A 93 2.20 -6.91 40.58
CA GLU A 93 2.47 -8.31 41.00
C GLU A 93 3.44 -8.34 42.19
#